data_AF-A0A8C2YJE1-F1
#
_entry.id   AF-A0A8C2YJE1-F1
#
_cell.length_a   1.000
_cell.length_b   1.000
_cell.length_c   1.000
_cell.angle_alpha   90.00
_cell.angle_beta   90.00
_cell.angle_gamma   90.00
#
_symmetry.space_group_name_H-M   'P 1'
#
loop_
_entity.id
_entity.type
_entity.pdbx_description
1 polymer ?
#
loop_
_entity_poly.entity_id
_entity_poly.type
_entity_poly.pdbx_seq_one_letter_code
_entity_poly.pdbx_strand_id
1 'polypeptide(L)' 'IFSEYERIFKLLDQVQGPLEVKKQFVEFTIKEAARFKRRDLIRRLEKKLEEITAICVAEEEDFY' A
#
# COMPACT_ATOMS: atom_id res chain seq x y z
N ILE A 1 -19.48 -5.30 10.57
CA ILE A 1 -19.02 -3.89 10.61
C ILE A 1 -17.86 -3.79 9.63
N PHE A 2 -18.09 -3.19 8.46
CA PHE A 2 -17.01 -2.93 7.52
C PHE A 2 -16.12 -1.83 8.09
N SER A 3 -14.80 -2.00 8.02
CA SER A 3 -13.84 -1.00 8.50
C SER A 3 -14.02 0.31 7.72
N GLU A 4 -13.95 1.46 8.40
CA GLU A 4 -14.06 2.81 7.80
C GLU A 4 -13.13 3.07 6.58
N TYR A 5 -12.14 2.21 6.35
CA TYR A 5 -11.13 2.36 5.28
C TYR A 5 -11.21 1.29 4.20
N GLU A 6 -12.16 0.36 4.26
CA GLU A 6 -12.23 -0.77 3.32
C GLU A 6 -12.22 -0.33 1.85
N ARG A 7 -12.91 0.78 1.54
CA ARG A 7 -12.94 1.34 0.19
C ARG A 7 -11.56 1.80 -0.31
N ILE A 8 -10.72 2.33 0.58
CA ILE A 8 -9.36 2.78 0.22
C ILE A 8 -8.53 1.56 -0.20
N PHE A 9 -8.55 0.48 0.59
CA PHE A 9 -7.80 -0.74 0.27
C PHE A 9 -8.30 -1.40 -1.02
N LYS A 10 -9.62 -1.45 -1.24
CA LYS A 10 -10.19 -1.94 -2.51
C LYS A 10 -9.68 -1.15 -3.71
N LEU A 11 -9.56 0.18 -3.60
CA LEU A 11 -9.01 1.01 -4.69
C LEU A 11 -7.52 0.76 -4.91
N LEU A 12 -6.75 0.62 -3.84
CA LEU A 12 -5.31 0.31 -3.92
C LEU A 12 -5.06 -1.06 -4.57
N ASP A 13 -5.87 -2.07 -4.24
CA ASP A 13 -5.77 -3.41 -4.85
C ASP A 13 -6.14 -3.41 -6.35
N GLN A 14 -6.95 -2.44 -6.80
CA GLN A 14 -7.37 -2.29 -8.20
C GLN A 14 -6.39 -1.49 -9.06
N VAL A 15 -5.32 -0.93 -8.49
CA VAL A 15 -4.30 -0.20 -9.24
C VAL A 15 -3.66 -1.12 -10.28
N GLN A 16 -3.71 -0.70 -11.54
CA GLN A 16 -3.11 -1.41 -12.66
C GLN A 16 -1.68 -0.92 -12.91
N GLY A 17 -0.82 -1.81 -13.42
CA GLY A 17 0.57 -1.51 -13.76
C GLY A 17 1.59 -2.29 -12.93
N PRO A 18 2.89 -1.97 -13.08
CA PRO A 18 3.99 -2.58 -12.34
C PRO A 18 3.83 -2.47 -10.82
N LEU A 19 4.50 -3.36 -10.09
CA LEU A 19 4.45 -3.38 -8.62
C LEU A 19 4.93 -2.06 -8.01
N GLU A 20 5.93 -1.42 -8.63
CA GLU A 20 6.42 -0.09 -8.23
C GLU A 20 5.33 1.00 -8.31
N VAL A 21 4.41 0.91 -9.28
CA VAL A 21 3.27 1.84 -9.36
C VAL A 21 2.35 1.64 -8.17
N LYS A 22 2.01 0.38 -7.82
CA LYS A 22 1.18 0.08 -6.65
C LYS A 22 1.82 0.60 -5.36
N LYS A 23 3.13 0.41 -5.20
CA LYS A 23 3.92 0.90 -4.07
C LYS A 23 3.79 2.43 -3.92
N GLN A 24 3.98 3.17 -5.00
CA GLN A 24 3.86 4.64 -5.00
C GLN A 24 2.47 5.11 -4.54
N PHE A 25 1.40 4.45 -4.98
CA PHE A 25 0.03 4.79 -4.53
C PHE A 25 -0.15 4.56 -3.03
N VAL A 26 0.42 3.50 -2.46
CA VAL A 26 0.37 3.25 -1.00
C VAL A 26 1.15 4.35 -0.26
N GLU A 27 2.35 4.72 -0.71
CA GLU A 27 3.14 5.80 -0.12
C GLU A 27 2.42 7.15 -0.15
N PHE A 28 1.77 7.50 -1.28
CA PHE A 28 0.95 8.71 -1.37
C PHE A 28 -0.22 8.67 -0.39
N THR A 29 -0.87 7.52 -0.24
CA THR A 29 -1.99 7.36 0.68
C THR A 29 -1.53 7.51 2.13
N ILE A 30 -0.33 7.04 2.49
CA ILE A 30 0.28 7.25 3.82
C ILE A 30 0.50 8.74 4.07
N LYS A 31 1.08 9.47 3.10
CA LYS A 31 1.31 10.93 3.21
C LYS A 31 -0.01 11.68 3.47
N GLU A 32 -1.08 11.34 2.76
CA GLU A 32 -2.39 11.94 2.99
C GLU A 32 -2.98 11.53 4.34
N ALA A 33 -2.89 10.26 4.74
CA ALA A 33 -3.36 9.81 6.06
C ALA A 33 -2.62 10.53 7.21
N ALA A 34 -1.31 10.81 7.04
CA ALA A 34 -0.51 11.61 7.95
C ALA A 34 -0.98 13.07 8.03
N ARG A 35 -1.32 13.69 6.89
CA ARG A 35 -1.90 15.05 6.85
C ARG A 35 -3.18 15.15 7.68
N PHE A 36 -4.01 14.11 7.66
CA PHE A 36 -5.24 14.02 8.45
C PHE A 36 -5.07 13.35 9.82
N LYS A 37 -3.83 13.05 10.25
CA LYS A 37 -3.51 12.42 11.54
C LYS A 37 -4.25 11.09 11.79
N ARG A 38 -4.54 10.32 10.73
CA ARG A 38 -5.25 9.03 10.79
C ARG A 38 -4.30 7.88 11.16
N ARG A 39 -3.85 7.84 12.42
CA ARG A 39 -2.83 6.87 12.89
C ARG A 39 -3.15 5.40 12.61
N ASP A 40 -4.39 4.97 12.83
CA ASP A 40 -4.80 3.59 12.56
C ASP A 40 -4.75 3.23 11.07
N LEU A 41 -5.05 4.19 10.19
CA LEU A 41 -4.95 4.00 8.74
C LEU A 41 -3.49 3.93 8.30
N ILE A 42 -2.64 4.83 8.82
CA ILE A 42 -1.19 4.84 8.55
C ILE A 42 -0.59 3.46 8.86
N ARG A 43 -0.82 2.91 10.06
CA ARG A 43 -0.30 1.59 10.45
C ARG A 43 -0.73 0.46 9.50
N ARG A 44 -1.96 0.51 8.99
CA ARG A 44 -2.46 -0.51 8.05
C ARG A 44 -1.85 -0.35 6.66
N LEU A 45 -1.62 0.89 6.23
CA LEU A 45 -0.97 1.18 4.96
C LEU A 45 0.52 0.84 4.99
N GLU A 46 1.22 1.10 6.10
CA GLU A 46 2.61 0.68 6.32
C GLU A 46 2.76 -0.84 6.19
N LYS A 47 1.86 -1.62 6.82
CA LYS A 47 1.85 -3.07 6.64
C LYS A 47 1.64 -3.49 5.18
N LYS A 48 0.74 -2.83 4.45
CA LYS A 48 0.51 -3.10 3.02
C LYS A 48 1.75 -2.74 2.18
N LEU A 49 2.48 -1.70 2.55
CA LEU A 49 3.73 -1.30 1.90
C LEU A 49 4.84 -2.33 2.11
N GLU A 50 4.95 -2.89 3.32
CA GLU A 50 5.86 -4.00 3.63
C GLU A 50 5.54 -5.24 2.79
N GLU A 51 4.25 -5.61 2.69
CA GLU A 51 3.79 -6.74 1.85
C GLU A 51 4.19 -6.56 0.37
N ILE A 52 3.98 -5.36 -0.19
CA ILE A 52 4.36 -5.06 -1.57
C ILE A 52 5.88 -5.11 -1.76
N THR A 53 6.62 -4.53 -0.81
CA THR A 53 8.09 -4.47 -0.89
C THR A 53 8.72 -5.86 -0.81
N ALA A 54 8.19 -6.75 0.03
CA ALA A 54 8.65 -8.14 0.11
C ALA A 54 8.45 -8.89 -1.21
N ILE A 55 7.37 -8.60 -1.94
CA ILE A 55 7.12 -9.20 -3.26
C ILE A 55 8.09 -8.64 -4.30
N CYS A 56 8.36 -7.32 -4.31
CA CYS A 56 9.34 -6.73 -5.24
C CYS A 56 10.72 -7.40 -5.13
N VAL A 57 11.18 -7.62 -3.90
CA VAL A 57 12.50 -8.23 -3.64
C VAL A 57 12.55 -9.68 -4.14
N ALA A 58 11.46 -10.43 -3.95
CA ALA A 58 11.36 -11.80 -4.47
C ALA A 58 11.38 -11.85 -6.01
N GLU A 59 10.70 -10.91 -6.69
CA GLU A 59 10.71 -10.84 -8.16
C GLU A 59 12.09 -10.46 -8.73
N GLU A 60 12.89 -9.68 -7.99
CA GLU A 60 14.27 -9.34 -8.38
C GLU A 60 15.25 -10.51 -8.14
N GLU A 61 15.07 -11.29 -7.06
CA GLU A 61 15.89 -12.47 -6.78
C GLU A 61 15.66 -13.61 -7.78
N ASP A 62 14.44 -13.81 -8.30
CA ASP A 62 14.12 -14.83 -9.30
C ASP A 62 14.75 -14.57 -10.69
N PHE A 63 15.36 -13.40 -10.90
CA PHE A 63 16.03 -13.01 -12.15
C PHE A 63 17.57 -13.17 -12.11
N TYR A 64 18.14 -13.61 -10.99
CA TYR A 64 19.58 -13.80 -10.76
C TYR A 64 19.94 -15.25 -10.43
#